data_AF-A0A5M6IZ70-F1
#
_entry.id   AF-A0A5M6IZ70-F1
#
_cell.length_a   1.000
_cell.length_b   1.000
_cell.length_c   1.000
_cell.angle_alpha   90.00
_cell.angle_beta   90.00
_cell.angle_gamma   90.00
#
_symmetry.space_group_name_H-M   'P 1'
#
loop_
_entity.id
_entity.type
_entity.pdbx_description
1 polymer ?
#
loop_
_entity_poly.entity_id
_entity_poly.type
_entity_poly.pdbx_seq_one_letter_code
_entity_poly.pdbx_strand_id
1 'polypeptide(L)'
;MTAPGPHLRRLGGSWLAVLGLLAAQLWAVPLLPGWLAAPALVLLMAAMLIVIGTAFMRMYSVSGLAQAFAVAALLWLVILLGLGSVDPLTRTDYSVPVTRHP
;
A
#
# COMPACT_ATOMS: atom_id res chain seq x y z
N MET A 1 -3.45 25.18 22.74
CA MET A 1 -3.19 23.97 21.94
C MET A 1 -3.33 22.77 22.85
N THR A 2 -4.44 22.03 22.77
CA THR A 2 -4.66 20.84 23.58
C THR A 2 -3.84 19.68 23.02
N ALA A 3 -3.10 18.97 23.88
CA ALA A 3 -2.29 17.83 23.44
C ALA A 3 -3.21 16.73 22.86
N PRO A 4 -2.87 16.14 21.71
CA PRO A 4 -3.69 15.09 21.10
C PRO A 4 -3.79 13.88 22.05
N GLY A 5 -5.01 13.37 22.23
CA GLY A 5 -5.27 12.22 23.09
C GLY A 5 -4.46 10.98 22.68
N PRO A 6 -4.23 10.02 23.61
CA PRO A 6 -3.36 8.86 23.37
C PRO A 6 -3.82 7.99 22.19
N HIS A 7 -5.12 7.93 21.91
CA HIS A 7 -5.67 7.25 20.73
C HIS A 7 -5.31 7.96 19.43
N LEU A 8 -5.42 9.29 19.38
CA LEU A 8 -5.11 10.08 18.19
C LEU A 8 -3.61 10.03 17.86
N ARG A 9 -2.75 10.02 18.89
CA ARG A 9 -1.30 9.84 18.73
C ARG A 9 -0.96 8.46 18.15
N ARG A 10 -1.63 7.40 18.61
CA ARG A 10 -1.45 6.04 18.07
C ARG A 10 -1.93 5.95 16.63
N LEU A 11 -3.10 6.49 16.33
CA LEU A 11 -3.64 6.49 14.97
C LEU A 11 -2.73 7.26 14.01
N GLY A 12 -2.30 8.46 14.39
CA GLY A 12 -1.36 9.26 13.62
C GLY A 12 -0.02 8.56 13.41
N GLY A 13 0.52 7.92 14.46
CA GLY A 13 1.74 7.12 14.37
C GLY A 13 1.60 5.93 13.41
N SER A 14 0.50 5.18 13.48
CA SER A 14 0.21 4.08 12.55
C SER A 14 0.05 4.56 11.11
N TRP A 15 -0.56 5.73 10.92
CA TRP A 15 -0.70 6.36 9.60
C TRP A 15 0.67 6.73 9.01
N LEU A 16 1.52 7.36 9.81
CA LEU A 16 2.89 7.70 9.41
C LEU A 16 3.72 6.44 9.13
N ALA A 17 3.52 5.35 9.88
CA ALA A 17 4.17 4.08 9.63
C ALA A 17 3.76 3.49 8.27
N VAL A 18 2.46 3.48 7.94
CA VAL A 18 1.97 3.00 6.64
C VAL A 18 2.51 3.87 5.51
N LEU A 19 2.46 5.20 5.65
CA LEU A 19 3.02 6.11 4.65
C LEU A 19 4.53 5.93 4.46
N GLY A 20 5.26 5.75 5.55
CA GLY A 20 6.71 5.51 5.53
C GLY A 20 7.05 4.19 4.86
N LEU A 21 6.31 3.12 5.14
CA LEU A 21 6.46 1.82 4.48
C LEU A 21 6.11 1.90 2.99
N LEU A 22 5.05 2.61 2.62
CA LEU A 22 4.67 2.82 1.23
C LEU A 22 5.73 3.62 0.46
N ALA A 23 6.25 4.70 1.05
CA ALA A 23 7.35 5.46 0.48
C ALA A 23 8.59 4.57 0.33
N ALA A 24 8.95 3.81 1.36
CA ALA A 24 10.06 2.87 1.27
C ALA A 24 9.84 1.86 0.13
N GLN A 25 8.64 1.32 -0.05
CA GLN A 25 8.31 0.41 -1.14
C GLN A 25 8.59 1.00 -2.53
N LEU A 26 8.18 2.26 -2.75
CA LEU A 26 8.32 2.95 -4.03
C LEU A 26 9.79 3.32 -4.35
N TRP A 27 10.58 3.58 -3.32
CA TRP A 27 11.97 4.06 -3.45
C TRP A 27 13.03 2.98 -3.15
N ALA A 28 12.64 1.78 -2.71
CA ALA A 28 13.56 0.72 -2.31
C ALA A 28 14.34 0.11 -3.49
N VAL A 29 13.72 0.02 -4.67
CA VAL A 29 14.31 -0.61 -5.87
C VAL A 29 15.67 -0.02 -6.26
N PRO A 30 15.84 1.32 -6.39
CA PRO A 30 17.14 1.91 -6.74
C PRO A 30 18.21 1.82 -5.63
N LEU A 31 17.82 1.56 -4.37
CA LEU A 31 18.72 1.57 -3.21
C LEU A 31 19.26 0.19 -2.84
N LEU A 32 18.70 -0.88 -3.42
CA LEU A 32 18.99 -2.26 -3.06
C LEU A 32 19.76 -2.99 -4.17
N PRO A 33 20.68 -3.90 -3.81
CA PRO A 33 21.27 -4.84 -4.76
C PRO A 33 20.16 -5.68 -5.40
N GLY A 34 20.25 -5.96 -6.71
CA GLY A 34 19.17 -6.61 -7.47
C GLY A 34 18.68 -7.95 -6.91
N TRP A 35 19.54 -8.70 -6.22
CA TRP A 35 19.18 -9.97 -5.56
C TRP A 35 18.43 -9.78 -4.22
N LEU A 36 18.54 -8.61 -3.59
CA LEU A 36 17.84 -8.23 -2.35
C LEU A 36 16.56 -7.42 -2.61
N ALA A 37 16.43 -6.81 -3.78
CA ALA A 37 15.30 -5.93 -4.10
C ALA A 37 13.95 -6.67 -3.97
N ALA A 38 13.81 -7.85 -4.60
CA ALA A 38 12.59 -8.64 -4.54
C ALA A 38 12.20 -9.07 -3.12
N PRO A 39 13.07 -9.74 -2.32
CA PRO A 39 12.70 -10.16 -0.96
C PRO A 39 12.45 -8.96 -0.02
N ALA A 40 13.18 -7.85 -0.18
CA ALA A 40 12.96 -6.64 0.64
C ALA A 40 11.60 -5.99 0.34
N LEU A 41 11.19 -5.92 -0.93
CA LEU A 41 9.86 -5.43 -1.31
C LEU A 41 8.75 -6.31 -0.73
N VAL A 42 8.89 -7.64 -0.77
CA VAL A 42 7.91 -8.55 -0.16
C VAL A 42 7.83 -8.31 1.34
N LEU A 43 8.96 -8.13 2.02
CA LEU A 43 9.02 -7.87 3.45
C LEU A 43 8.36 -6.54 3.84
N LEU A 44 8.63 -5.46 3.10
CA LEU A 44 8.00 -4.16 3.31
C LEU A 44 6.48 -4.24 3.12
N MET A 45 6.03 -4.97 2.08
CA MET A 45 4.61 -5.17 1.81
C MET A 45 3.94 -5.97 2.93
N ALA A 46 4.58 -7.04 3.41
CA ALA A 46 4.10 -7.82 4.54
C ALA A 46 4.02 -6.99 5.83
N ALA A 47 5.04 -6.17 6.12
CA ALA A 47 5.03 -5.26 7.27
C ALA A 47 3.87 -4.27 7.20
N MET A 48 3.59 -3.71 6.02
CA MET A 48 2.47 -2.79 5.80
C MET A 48 1.11 -3.47 6.06
N LEU A 49 0.93 -4.70 5.57
CA LEU A 49 -0.29 -5.48 5.82
C LEU A 49 -0.48 -5.81 7.30
N ILE A 50 0.59 -6.13 8.03
CA ILE A 50 0.54 -6.38 9.48
C ILE A 50 0.09 -5.11 10.21
N VAL A 51 0.65 -3.95 9.89
CA VAL A 51 0.25 -2.67 10.51
C VAL A 51 -1.22 -2.38 10.21
N ILE A 52 -1.69 -2.59 8.98
CA ILE A 52 -3.09 -2.37 8.60
C ILE A 52 -4.02 -3.32 9.38
N GLY A 53 -3.73 -4.62 9.38
CA GLY A 53 -4.54 -5.64 10.03
C GLY A 53 -4.64 -5.44 11.55
N THR A 54 -3.55 -5.04 12.19
CA THR A 54 -3.47 -4.90 13.65
C THR A 54 -3.92 -3.53 14.15
N ALA A 55 -3.52 -2.44 13.48
CA ALA A 55 -3.78 -1.08 13.95
C ALA A 55 -5.10 -0.49 13.46
N PHE A 56 -5.57 -0.88 12.25
CA PHE A 56 -6.78 -0.31 11.65
C PHE A 56 -7.96 -1.27 11.66
N MET A 57 -7.73 -2.56 11.38
CA MET A 57 -8.81 -3.56 11.30
C MET A 57 -9.10 -4.28 12.62
N ARG A 58 -8.25 -4.11 13.65
CA ARG A 58 -8.37 -4.75 14.97
C ARG A 58 -8.70 -6.25 14.88
N MET A 59 -8.07 -6.96 13.94
CA MET A 59 -8.40 -8.35 13.58
C MET A 59 -8.41 -9.33 14.75
N TYR A 60 -7.67 -9.05 15.82
CA TYR A 60 -7.59 -9.91 17.02
C TYR A 60 -8.83 -9.89 17.91
N SER A 61 -9.78 -8.96 17.74
CA SER A 61 -10.94 -8.84 18.63
C SER A 61 -12.29 -9.09 17.95
N VAL A 62 -12.29 -9.65 16.74
CA VAL A 62 -13.50 -9.84 15.91
C VAL A 62 -13.76 -11.31 15.59
N SER A 63 -14.99 -11.61 15.18
CA SER A 63 -15.41 -12.96 14.81
C SER A 63 -14.60 -13.49 13.62
N GLY A 64 -14.41 -14.82 13.55
CA GLY A 64 -13.62 -15.44 12.48
C GLY A 64 -14.11 -15.11 11.06
N LEU A 65 -15.42 -14.89 10.90
CA LEU A 65 -16.01 -14.45 9.61
C LEU A 65 -15.55 -13.04 9.23
N ALA A 66 -15.54 -12.10 10.18
CA ALA A 66 -15.05 -10.74 9.94
C ALA A 66 -13.55 -10.74 9.62
N GLN A 67 -12.77 -11.62 10.25
CA GLN A 67 -11.37 -11.81 9.93
C GLN A 67 -11.15 -12.32 8.50
N ALA A 68 -11.98 -13.27 8.03
CA ALA A 68 -11.92 -13.76 6.65
C ALA A 68 -12.20 -12.65 5.63
N PHE A 69 -13.20 -11.81 5.88
CA PHE A 69 -13.48 -10.64 5.03
C PHE A 69 -12.33 -9.63 5.03
N ALA A 70 -11.72 -9.40 6.19
CA ALA A 70 -10.59 -8.50 6.32
C ALA A 70 -9.37 -9.02 5.53
N VAL A 71 -9.08 -10.32 5.60
CA VAL A 71 -8.04 -10.97 4.78
C VAL A 71 -8.37 -10.89 3.29
N ALA A 72 -9.62 -11.14 2.91
CA ALA A 72 -10.06 -11.03 1.51
C ALA A 72 -9.92 -9.59 0.97
N ALA A 73 -10.26 -8.58 1.78
CA ALA A 73 -10.09 -7.17 1.43
C ALA A 73 -8.61 -6.79 1.28
N LEU A 74 -7.74 -7.28 2.16
CA LEU A 74 -6.29 -7.07 2.04
C LEU A 74 -5.72 -7.73 0.79
N LEU A 75 -6.14 -8.97 0.49
CA LEU A 75 -5.77 -9.66 -0.75
C LEU A 75 -6.20 -8.83 -1.97
N TRP A 76 -7.44 -8.33 -1.96
CA TRP A 76 -7.96 -7.51 -3.03
C TRP A 76 -7.17 -6.21 -3.20
N LEU A 77 -6.82 -5.55 -2.10
CA LEU A 77 -5.99 -4.35 -2.10
C LEU A 77 -4.62 -4.60 -2.75
N VAL A 78 -3.97 -5.72 -2.40
CA VAL A 78 -2.67 -6.11 -2.99
C VAL A 78 -2.80 -6.31 -4.49
N ILE A 79 -3.84 -7.00 -4.95
CA ILE A 79 -4.07 -7.23 -6.39
C ILE A 79 -4.27 -5.90 -7.12
N LEU A 80 -5.16 -5.03 -6.61
CA LEU A 80 -5.43 -3.73 -7.21
C LEU A 80 -4.18 -2.85 -7.26
N LEU A 81 -3.39 -2.84 -6.18
CA LEU A 81 -2.16 -2.05 -6.11
C LEU A 81 -1.10 -2.58 -7.08
N GLY A 82 -0.95 -3.90 -7.18
CA GLY A 82 -0.04 -4.53 -8.13
C GLY A 82 -0.44 -4.26 -9.58
N LEU A 83 -1.72 -4.46 -9.92
CA LEU A 83 -2.24 -4.19 -11.26
C LEU A 83 -2.13 -2.70 -11.62
N GLY A 84 -2.51 -1.80 -10.71
CA GLY A 84 -2.40 -0.36 -10.93
C GLY A 84 -0.94 0.12 -11.06
N SER A 85 0.00 -0.52 -10.38
CA SER A 85 1.43 -0.19 -10.50
C SER A 85 2.01 -0.62 -11.86
N VAL A 86 1.44 -1.67 -12.47
CA VAL A 86 1.84 -2.18 -13.78
C VAL A 86 1.06 -1.51 -14.92
N ASP A 87 0.00 -0.75 -14.63
CA ASP A 87 -0.82 -0.02 -15.62
C ASP A 87 0.01 0.75 -16.67
N PRO A 88 1.05 1.53 -16.32
CA PRO A 88 1.85 2.26 -17.29
C PRO A 88 2.58 1.36 -18.31
N LEU A 89 2.90 0.12 -17.95
CA LEU A 89 3.56 -0.84 -18.83
C LEU A 89 2.60 -1.44 -19.87
N THR A 90 1.30 -1.32 -19.64
CA THR A 90 0.25 -1.87 -20.51
C THR A 90 -0.46 -0.82 -21.35
N ARG A 91 -0.22 0.47 -21.06
CA ARG A 91 -0.87 1.59 -21.73
C ARG A 91 -0.17 1.89 -23.05
N THR A 92 -0.87 1.67 -24.16
CA THR A 92 -0.41 2.12 -25.49
C THR A 92 -0.94 3.53 -25.73
N ASP A 93 -0.05 4.51 -25.74
CA ASP A 93 -0.42 5.88 -26.08
C ASP A 93 -0.60 6.01 -27.60
N TYR A 94 -1.85 6.19 -28.03
CA TYR A 94 -2.16 6.50 -29.42
C TYR A 94 -2.04 8.01 -29.65
N SER A 95 -1.10 8.41 -30.48
CA SER A 95 -0.99 9.79 -30.96
C SER A 95 -2.24 10.14 -31.77
N VAL A 96 -3.15 10.94 -31.23
CA VAL A 96 -4.27 11.49 -31.99
C VAL A 96 -3.74 12.65 -32.85
N PRO A 97 -3.82 12.58 -34.19
CA PRO A 97 -3.44 13.70 -35.04
C PRO A 97 -4.33 14.91 -34.71
N VAL A 98 -3.72 16.04 -34.37
CA VAL A 98 -4.44 17.31 -34.24
C VAL A 98 -4.87 17.74 -35.64
N THR A 99 -6.08 17.36 -36.03
CA THR A 99 -6.71 17.84 -37.26
C THR A 99 -7.06 19.30 -37.04
N ARG A 100 -6.21 20.22 -37.52
CA ARG A 100 -6.57 21.64 -37.60
C ARG A 100 -7.66 21.77 -38.66
N HIS A 101 -8.87 22.09 -38.23
CA HIS A 101 -9.90 22.53 -39.17
C HIS A 101 -9.52 23.92 -39.72
N PRO A 102 -9.63 24.12 -41.05
CA PRO A 102 -9.34 25.40 -41.69
C PRO A 102 -10.36 26.49 -41.32
#